data_AF-A0A2G9YWC8-F1
#
_entry.id   AF-A0A2G9YWC8-F1
#
_cell.length_a   1.000
_cell.length_b   1.000
_cell.length_c   1.000
_cell.angle_alpha   90.00
_cell.angle_beta   90.00
_cell.angle_gamma   90.00
#
_symmetry.space_group_name_H-M   'P 1'
#
loop_
_entity.id
_entity.type
_entity.pdbx_description
1 polymer ?
#
loop_
_entity_poly.entity_id
_entity_poly.type
_entity_poly.pdbx_seq_one_letter_code
_entity_poly.pdbx_strand_id
1 'polypeptide(L)'
;MEKKKNAKDIKLICFDVDDTLVGGSSWQIITEGLGCSRERAVFIYEKAKRGEISFREAEKDFVKMWKESGNANKKFIRKIADERKIRAGAEELVSCLKKKRYLMYLISGSIDILIESVAEKLKFDGFYANSHFEFDEKGILSKIFYRENQGKNKTGTAQGIIQKNRHRHGGNYFCRG
;
A
#
# COMPACT_ATOMS: atom_id res chain seq x y z
N MET A 1 -6.09 46.79 -1.77
CA MET A 1 -5.36 45.62 -1.25
C MET A 1 -6.37 44.47 -1.09
N GLU A 2 -6.41 43.55 -2.04
CA GLU A 2 -7.29 42.36 -1.96
C GLU A 2 -6.80 41.41 -0.86
N LYS A 3 -7.68 41.10 0.09
CA LYS A 3 -7.45 40.02 1.06
C LYS A 3 -7.40 38.70 0.29
N LYS A 4 -6.22 38.07 0.19
CA LYS A 4 -6.08 36.68 -0.26
C LYS A 4 -7.07 35.83 0.55
N LYS A 5 -8.03 35.20 -0.12
CA LYS A 5 -8.94 34.20 0.50
C LYS A 5 -8.06 33.19 1.24
N ASN A 6 -8.19 33.11 2.56
CA ASN A 6 -7.51 32.11 3.37
C ASN A 6 -7.83 30.73 2.80
N ALA A 7 -6.82 30.02 2.30
CA ALA A 7 -6.96 28.62 1.94
C ALA A 7 -7.44 27.89 3.19
N LYS A 8 -8.61 27.25 3.10
CA LYS A 8 -9.19 26.48 4.20
C LYS A 8 -8.12 25.49 4.71
N ASP A 9 -7.79 25.51 5.99
CA ASP A 9 -6.77 24.64 6.57
C ASP A 9 -7.11 23.17 6.26
N ILE A 10 -6.29 22.54 5.42
CA ILE A 10 -6.44 21.12 5.10
C ILE A 10 -5.90 20.32 6.28
N LYS A 11 -6.80 19.63 6.96
CA LYS A 11 -6.46 18.66 8.00
C LYS A 11 -6.20 17.30 7.36
N LEU A 12 -4.98 17.07 6.88
CA LEU A 12 -4.54 15.78 6.31
C LEU A 12 -3.82 14.96 7.38
N ILE A 13 -4.17 13.68 7.50
CA ILE A 13 -3.36 12.68 8.19
C ILE A 13 -3.03 11.56 7.21
N CYS A 14 -1.77 11.14 7.22
CA CYS A 14 -1.31 9.99 6.46
C CYS A 14 -0.85 8.90 7.42
N PHE A 15 -1.21 7.65 7.13
CA PHE A 15 -0.76 6.49 7.90
C PHE A 15 0.10 5.57 7.05
N ASP A 16 1.09 4.95 7.67
CA ASP A 16 1.70 3.73 7.12
C ASP A 16 0.79 2.52 7.36
N VAL A 17 1.09 1.39 6.72
CA VAL A 17 0.29 0.16 6.80
C VAL A 17 1.04 -0.95 7.51
N ASP A 18 2.14 -1.42 6.91
CA ASP A 18 2.98 -2.48 7.47
C ASP A 18 3.48 -2.08 8.86
N ASP A 19 3.35 -3.02 9.82
CA ASP A 19 3.66 -2.83 11.23
C ASP A 19 3.04 -1.59 11.91
N THR A 20 2.00 -1.01 11.29
CA THR A 20 1.29 0.18 11.79
C THR A 20 -0.21 -0.10 11.96
N LEU A 21 -0.92 -0.36 10.86
CA LEU A 21 -2.35 -0.69 10.86
C LEU A 21 -2.60 -2.19 10.79
N VAL A 22 -1.63 -2.93 10.27
CA VAL A 22 -1.61 -4.40 10.22
C VAL A 22 -0.29 -4.87 10.82
N GLY A 23 -0.30 -6.03 11.48
CA GLY A 23 0.93 -6.64 12.00
C GLY A 23 1.67 -7.42 10.91
N GLY A 24 2.99 -7.20 10.80
CA GLY A 24 3.84 -7.84 9.82
C GLY A 24 3.97 -7.06 8.51
N SER A 25 4.97 -7.45 7.72
CA SER A 25 5.18 -6.91 6.38
C SER A 25 4.21 -7.56 5.39
N SER A 26 3.64 -6.75 4.50
CA SER A 26 2.84 -7.20 3.36
C SER A 26 3.49 -8.32 2.54
N TRP A 27 4.80 -8.25 2.32
CA TRP A 27 5.54 -9.27 1.58
C TRP A 27 5.56 -10.62 2.30
N GLN A 28 5.73 -10.61 3.63
CA GLN A 28 5.67 -11.80 4.46
C GLN A 28 4.24 -12.35 4.50
N ILE A 29 3.27 -11.47 4.72
CA ILE A 29 1.83 -11.79 4.72
C ILE A 29 1.41 -12.51 3.44
N ILE A 30 1.79 -11.99 2.26
CA ILE A 30 1.43 -12.61 0.98
C ILE A 30 2.20 -13.90 0.77
N THR A 31 3.51 -13.92 1.05
CA THR A 31 4.34 -15.12 0.88
C THR A 31 3.82 -16.29 1.71
N GLU A 32 3.59 -16.08 3.00
CA GLU A 32 3.10 -17.12 3.90
C GLU A 32 1.67 -17.53 3.54
N GLY A 33 0.80 -16.56 3.18
CA GLY A 33 -0.57 -16.85 2.76
C GLY A 33 -0.66 -17.67 1.48
N LEU A 34 0.33 -17.57 0.60
CA LEU A 34 0.46 -18.41 -0.60
C LEU A 34 1.04 -19.79 -0.29
N GLY A 35 1.48 -20.05 0.95
CA GLY A 35 2.14 -21.29 1.34
C GLY A 35 3.63 -21.34 0.96
N CYS A 36 4.26 -20.21 0.67
CA CYS A 36 5.68 -20.13 0.36
C CYS A 36 6.52 -19.92 1.63
N SER A 37 7.79 -20.34 1.59
CA SER A 37 8.74 -20.16 2.71
C SER A 37 9.06 -18.68 2.95
N ARG A 38 8.84 -18.25 4.20
CA ARG A 38 9.25 -16.94 4.69
C ARG A 38 10.77 -16.75 4.61
N GLU A 39 11.52 -17.80 4.95
CA GLU A 39 12.98 -17.81 4.94
C GLU A 39 13.50 -17.56 3.52
N ARG A 40 12.90 -18.21 2.51
CA ARG A 40 13.24 -17.98 1.09
C ARG A 40 12.95 -16.54 0.67
N ALA A 41 11.81 -15.97 1.07
CA ALA A 41 11.49 -14.57 0.81
C ALA A 41 12.48 -13.59 1.45
N VAL A 42 12.83 -13.81 2.72
CA VAL A 42 13.83 -12.98 3.42
C VAL A 42 15.19 -13.09 2.74
N PHE A 43 15.59 -14.30 2.33
CA PHE A 43 16.84 -14.51 1.62
C PHE A 43 16.90 -13.74 0.29
N ILE A 44 15.84 -13.80 -0.53
CA ILE A 44 15.75 -13.03 -1.79
C ILE A 44 15.89 -11.53 -1.50
N TYR A 45 15.15 -11.02 -0.51
CA TYR A 45 15.17 -9.60 -0.16
C TYR A 45 16.54 -9.13 0.36
N GLU A 46 17.19 -9.89 1.25
CA GLU A 46 18.50 -9.53 1.78
C GLU A 46 19.59 -9.56 0.70
N LYS A 47 19.55 -10.51 -0.25
CA LYS A 47 20.45 -10.48 -1.42
C LYS A 47 20.28 -9.20 -2.24
N ALA A 48 19.04 -8.77 -2.48
CA ALA A 48 18.76 -7.54 -3.21
C ALA A 48 19.28 -6.30 -2.47
N LYS A 49 19.05 -6.26 -1.16
CA LYS A 49 19.49 -5.18 -0.28
C LYS A 49 21.02 -5.08 -0.18
N ARG A 50 21.74 -6.21 -0.21
CA ARG A 50 23.20 -6.26 -0.26
C ARG A 50 23.78 -5.99 -1.66
N GLY A 51 22.94 -5.84 -2.68
CA GLY A 51 23.36 -5.60 -4.06
C GLY A 51 23.91 -6.85 -4.77
N GLU A 52 23.72 -8.04 -4.21
CA GLU A 52 24.11 -9.31 -4.86
C GLU A 52 23.22 -9.65 -6.05
N ILE A 53 21.96 -9.19 -5.99
CA ILE A 53 21.01 -9.19 -7.11
C ILE A 53 20.36 -7.80 -7.17
N SER A 54 19.90 -7.40 -8.34
CA SER A 54 19.08 -6.20 -8.48
C SER A 54 17.68 -6.40 -7.90
N PHE A 55 16.99 -5.31 -7.53
CA PHE A 55 15.58 -5.39 -7.14
C PHE A 55 14.70 -6.02 -8.24
N ARG A 56 15.03 -5.77 -9.52
CA ARG A 56 14.34 -6.38 -10.66
C ARG A 56 14.53 -7.89 -10.74
N GLU A 57 15.68 -8.40 -10.33
CA GLU A 57 15.91 -9.85 -10.23
C GLU A 57 15.15 -10.43 -9.04
N ALA A 58 15.14 -9.76 -7.91
CA ALA A 58 14.32 -10.15 -6.76
C ALA A 58 12.83 -10.21 -7.09
N GLU A 59 12.28 -9.24 -7.83
CA GLU A 59 10.90 -9.25 -8.33
C GLU A 59 10.59 -10.52 -9.13
N LYS A 60 11.49 -10.93 -10.02
CA LYS A 60 11.33 -12.17 -10.81
C LYS A 60 11.38 -13.41 -9.92
N ASP A 61 12.28 -13.44 -8.94
CA ASP A 61 12.38 -14.55 -8.00
C ASP A 61 11.13 -14.69 -7.13
N PHE A 62 10.55 -13.57 -6.68
CA PHE A 62 9.26 -13.55 -5.97
C PHE A 62 8.12 -14.05 -6.85
N VAL A 63 7.99 -13.54 -8.09
CA VAL A 63 6.95 -14.01 -9.02
C VAL A 63 7.08 -15.51 -9.29
N LYS A 64 8.31 -16.00 -9.50
CA LYS A 64 8.56 -17.43 -9.73
C LYS A 64 8.16 -18.25 -8.51
N MET A 65 8.65 -17.90 -7.33
CA MET A 65 8.35 -18.59 -6.07
C MET A 65 6.84 -18.63 -5.79
N TRP A 66 6.14 -17.51 -5.98
CA TRP A 66 4.71 -17.45 -5.76
C TRP A 66 3.92 -18.22 -6.82
N LYS A 67 4.33 -18.20 -8.09
CA LYS A 67 3.70 -19.05 -9.13
C LYS A 67 3.87 -20.54 -8.84
N GLU A 68 5.03 -20.96 -8.34
CA GLU A 68 5.30 -22.35 -7.93
C GLU A 68 4.32 -22.85 -6.85
N SER A 69 3.72 -21.95 -6.06
CA SER A 69 2.68 -22.33 -5.09
C SER A 69 1.35 -22.79 -5.72
N GLY A 70 1.12 -22.49 -7.00
CA GLY A 70 -0.18 -22.69 -7.66
C GLY A 70 -1.28 -21.70 -7.24
N ASN A 71 -1.02 -20.83 -6.27
CA ASN A 71 -2.01 -19.96 -5.65
C ASN A 71 -1.84 -18.45 -5.97
N ALA A 72 -0.87 -18.08 -6.80
CA ALA A 72 -0.56 -16.68 -7.15
C ALA A 72 -1.58 -16.02 -8.10
N ASN A 73 -2.88 -16.20 -7.85
CA ASN A 73 -3.95 -15.53 -8.57
C ASN A 73 -4.52 -14.36 -7.76
N LYS A 74 -5.05 -13.36 -8.45
CA LYS A 74 -5.53 -12.12 -7.87
C LYS A 74 -6.59 -12.32 -6.79
N LYS A 75 -7.55 -13.23 -7.01
CA LYS A 75 -8.63 -13.48 -6.06
C LYS A 75 -8.11 -14.06 -4.75
N PHE A 76 -7.18 -15.00 -4.84
CA PHE A 76 -6.58 -15.64 -3.68
C PHE A 76 -5.66 -14.67 -2.90
N ILE A 77 -4.82 -13.91 -3.61
CA ILE A 77 -3.99 -12.85 -3.00
C ILE A 77 -4.87 -11.79 -2.31
N ARG A 78 -5.98 -11.39 -2.94
CA ARG A 78 -6.93 -10.45 -2.33
C ARG A 78 -7.59 -11.04 -1.08
N LYS A 79 -7.96 -12.33 -1.10
CA LYS A 79 -8.48 -13.04 0.08
C LYS A 79 -7.48 -13.01 1.25
N ILE A 80 -6.19 -13.29 1.00
CA ILE A 80 -5.15 -13.21 2.02
C ILE A 80 -5.09 -11.82 2.66
N ALA A 81 -5.20 -10.75 1.87
CA ALA A 81 -5.25 -9.38 2.37
C ALA A 81 -6.52 -9.09 3.19
N ASP A 82 -7.69 -9.55 2.71
CA ASP A 82 -8.98 -9.35 3.36
C ASP A 82 -9.10 -10.12 4.68
N GLU A 83 -8.36 -11.21 4.87
CA GLU A 83 -8.34 -11.96 6.14
C GLU A 83 -7.45 -11.32 7.20
N ARG A 84 -6.60 -10.33 6.84
CA ARG A 84 -5.74 -9.68 7.83
C ARG A 84 -6.54 -8.85 8.81
N LYS A 85 -6.28 -9.14 10.10
CA LYS A 85 -6.82 -8.39 11.23
C LYS A 85 -6.17 -7.01 11.29
N ILE A 86 -7.02 -6.01 11.43
CA ILE A 86 -6.59 -4.65 11.72
C ILE A 86 -6.07 -4.61 13.17
N ARG A 87 -5.03 -3.79 13.42
CA ARG A 87 -4.49 -3.56 14.76
C ARG A 87 -5.57 -2.96 15.68
N ALA A 88 -5.63 -3.47 16.90
CA ALA A 88 -6.54 -2.96 17.93
C ALA A 88 -6.37 -1.44 18.12
N GLY A 89 -7.48 -0.71 18.24
CA GLY A 89 -7.49 0.75 18.38
C GLY A 89 -7.48 1.52 17.06
N ALA A 90 -7.18 0.88 15.92
CA ALA A 90 -7.11 1.58 14.63
C ALA A 90 -8.50 2.00 14.13
N GLU A 91 -9.52 1.18 14.31
CA GLU A 91 -10.90 1.51 13.91
C GLU A 91 -11.44 2.70 14.71
N GLU A 92 -11.18 2.72 16.03
CA GLU A 92 -11.56 3.79 16.93
C GLU A 92 -10.84 5.10 16.59
N LEU A 93 -9.54 5.01 16.31
CA LEU A 93 -8.73 6.15 15.88
C LEU A 93 -9.27 6.75 14.59
N VAL A 94 -9.46 5.92 13.56
CA VAL A 94 -9.98 6.35 12.26
C VAL A 94 -11.36 6.96 12.40
N SER A 95 -12.25 6.35 13.20
CA SER A 95 -13.58 6.89 13.50
C SER A 95 -13.51 8.28 14.17
N CYS A 96 -12.61 8.46 15.14
CA CYS A 96 -12.39 9.75 15.80
C CYS A 96 -11.89 10.83 14.82
N LEU A 97 -10.94 10.48 13.96
CA LEU A 97 -10.38 11.40 12.97
C LEU A 97 -11.42 11.81 11.91
N LYS A 98 -12.28 10.88 11.48
CA LYS A 98 -13.40 11.19 10.59
C LYS A 98 -14.40 12.16 11.19
N LYS A 99 -14.77 11.97 12.47
CA LYS A 99 -15.66 12.91 13.18
C LYS A 99 -15.06 14.32 13.24
N LYS A 100 -13.74 14.41 13.30
CA LYS A 100 -12.97 15.68 13.25
C LYS A 100 -12.74 16.21 11.82
N ARG A 101 -13.28 15.55 10.80
CA ARG A 101 -13.19 15.91 9.37
C ARG A 101 -11.75 15.98 8.85
N TYR A 102 -10.90 15.08 9.33
CA TYR A 102 -9.60 14.86 8.70
C TYR A 102 -9.77 14.16 7.37
N LEU A 103 -9.03 14.63 6.37
CA LEU A 103 -8.74 13.88 5.16
C LEU A 103 -7.69 12.83 5.53
N MET A 104 -7.92 11.57 5.19
CA MET A 104 -7.09 10.46 5.63
C MET A 104 -6.61 9.63 4.43
N TYR A 105 -5.30 9.47 4.32
CA TYR A 105 -4.66 8.68 3.28
C TYR A 105 -3.74 7.61 3.86
N LEU A 106 -3.59 6.49 3.15
CA LEU A 106 -2.52 5.55 3.40
C LEU A 106 -1.34 5.86 2.46
N ILE A 107 -0.12 5.86 3.00
CA ILE A 107 1.10 6.00 2.20
C ILE A 107 2.11 4.98 2.71
N SER A 108 2.30 3.90 1.95
CA SER A 108 3.12 2.76 2.40
C SER A 108 3.99 2.16 1.32
N GLY A 109 5.09 1.54 1.76
CA GLY A 109 5.92 0.66 0.94
C GLY A 109 5.28 -0.70 0.66
N SER A 110 4.17 -0.98 1.34
CA SER A 110 3.40 -2.22 1.22
C SER A 110 2.91 -2.48 -0.21
N ILE A 111 2.58 -3.75 -0.47
CA ILE A 111 1.86 -4.21 -1.66
C ILE A 111 0.49 -3.55 -1.72
N ASP A 112 0.14 -3.01 -2.88
CA ASP A 112 -1.09 -2.28 -3.16
C ASP A 112 -2.36 -3.02 -2.77
N ILE A 113 -2.48 -4.33 -3.05
CA ILE A 113 -3.67 -5.12 -2.71
C ILE A 113 -3.92 -5.14 -1.20
N LEU A 114 -2.87 -5.20 -0.37
CA LEU A 114 -3.03 -5.14 1.08
C LEU A 114 -3.48 -3.74 1.53
N ILE A 115 -2.86 -2.70 0.97
CA ILE A 115 -3.20 -1.31 1.29
C ILE A 115 -4.64 -1.01 0.89
N GLU A 116 -5.08 -1.46 -0.29
CA GLU A 116 -6.45 -1.32 -0.78
C GLU A 116 -7.45 -2.00 0.17
N SER A 117 -7.17 -3.23 0.60
CA SER A 117 -8.00 -3.93 1.60
C SER A 117 -8.12 -3.16 2.91
N VAL A 118 -7.02 -2.64 3.45
CA VAL A 118 -7.02 -1.83 4.68
C VAL A 118 -7.76 -0.52 4.48
N ALA A 119 -7.55 0.15 3.35
CA ALA A 119 -8.23 1.40 3.00
C ALA A 119 -9.74 1.20 2.94
N GLU A 120 -10.22 0.12 2.34
CA GLU A 120 -11.64 -0.20 2.25
C GLU A 120 -12.25 -0.52 3.63
N LYS A 121 -11.61 -1.39 4.42
CA LYS A 121 -12.07 -1.78 5.77
C LYS A 121 -12.21 -0.56 6.69
N LEU A 122 -11.20 0.31 6.69
CA LEU A 122 -11.15 1.51 7.53
C LEU A 122 -11.75 2.75 6.84
N LYS A 123 -12.20 2.60 5.59
CA LYS A 123 -12.85 3.64 4.79
C LYS A 123 -11.96 4.90 4.63
N PHE A 124 -10.69 4.73 4.32
CA PHE A 124 -9.77 5.84 4.00
C PHE A 124 -10.19 6.56 2.71
N ASP A 125 -9.81 7.83 2.55
CA ASP A 125 -10.16 8.63 1.37
C ASP A 125 -9.32 8.27 0.13
N GLY A 126 -8.20 7.57 0.35
CA GLY A 126 -7.37 7.02 -0.70
C GLY A 126 -6.08 6.42 -0.16
N PHE A 127 -5.26 5.91 -1.07
CA PHE A 127 -3.98 5.33 -0.73
C PHE A 127 -2.93 5.53 -1.82
N TYR A 128 -1.68 5.40 -1.43
CA TYR A 128 -0.51 5.34 -2.28
C TYR A 128 0.37 4.17 -1.87
N ALA A 129 0.62 3.30 -2.84
CA ALA A 129 1.49 2.13 -2.70
C ALA A 129 2.77 2.37 -3.49
N ASN A 130 3.91 1.97 -2.94
CA ASN A 130 5.16 1.93 -3.70
C ASN A 130 5.39 0.58 -4.37
N SER A 131 4.54 -0.42 -4.10
CA SER A 131 4.60 -1.74 -4.71
C SER A 131 3.27 -2.08 -5.37
N HIS A 132 3.28 -2.54 -6.63
CA HIS A 132 2.07 -2.92 -7.38
C HIS A 132 2.23 -4.28 -8.06
N PHE A 133 1.14 -5.05 -8.09
CA PHE A 133 1.06 -6.35 -8.77
C PHE A 133 0.30 -6.23 -10.08
N GLU A 134 0.94 -6.65 -11.18
CA GLU A 134 0.27 -6.89 -12.45
C GLU A 134 -0.13 -8.36 -12.55
N PHE A 135 -1.31 -8.57 -13.12
CA PHE A 135 -1.88 -9.89 -13.37
C PHE A 135 -2.12 -10.05 -14.86
N ASP A 136 -1.96 -11.27 -15.37
CA ASP A 136 -2.33 -11.61 -16.73
C ASP A 136 -3.86 -11.72 -16.91
N GLU A 137 -4.29 -12.01 -18.13
CA GLU A 137 -5.72 -12.15 -18.49
C GLU A 137 -6.45 -13.25 -17.71
N LYS A 138 -5.71 -14.25 -17.21
CA LYS A 138 -6.25 -15.33 -16.36
C LYS A 138 -6.27 -14.95 -14.88
N GLY A 139 -5.81 -13.75 -14.55
CA GLY A 139 -5.71 -13.25 -13.19
C GLY A 139 -4.54 -13.85 -12.42
N ILE A 140 -3.54 -14.43 -13.08
CA ILE A 140 -2.31 -14.94 -12.44
C ILE A 140 -1.28 -13.82 -12.38
N LEU A 141 -0.59 -13.69 -11.25
CA LEU A 141 0.44 -12.67 -11.05
C LEU A 141 1.50 -12.78 -12.15
N SER A 142 1.70 -11.74 -12.94
CA SER A 142 2.66 -11.73 -14.04
C SER A 142 3.93 -10.97 -13.67
N LYS A 143 3.78 -9.87 -12.93
CA LYS A 143 4.89 -8.97 -12.60
C LYS A 143 4.64 -8.25 -11.29
N ILE A 144 5.73 -7.94 -10.60
CA ILE A 144 5.75 -7.08 -9.43
C ILE A 144 6.56 -5.85 -9.78
N PHE A 145 6.08 -4.68 -9.38
CA PHE A 145 6.82 -3.43 -9.48
C PHE A 145 7.10 -2.92 -8.08
N TYR A 146 8.37 -2.67 -7.80
CA TYR A 146 8.82 -2.06 -6.56
C TYR A 146 9.48 -0.71 -6.85
N ARG A 147 8.93 0.37 -6.31
CA ARG A 147 9.56 1.69 -6.38
C ARG A 147 10.62 1.84 -5.28
N GLU A 148 11.85 2.09 -5.70
CA GLU A 148 12.95 2.43 -4.81
C GLU A 148 12.73 3.80 -4.12
N ASN A 149 13.54 4.13 -3.10
CA ASN A 149 13.52 5.42 -2.38
C ASN A 149 12.21 5.75 -1.63
N GLN A 150 11.70 4.77 -0.89
CA GLN A 150 10.48 4.81 -0.07
C GLN A 150 10.30 6.11 0.75
N GLY A 151 11.35 6.58 1.44
CA GLY A 151 11.28 7.77 2.30
C GLY A 151 11.02 9.08 1.53
N LYS A 152 11.68 9.27 0.39
CA LYS A 152 11.47 10.45 -0.48
C LYS A 152 10.09 10.40 -1.15
N ASN A 153 9.59 9.21 -1.47
CA ASN A 153 8.29 9.03 -2.10
C ASN A 153 7.13 9.41 -1.15
N LYS A 154 7.25 9.11 0.15
CA LYS A 154 6.20 9.42 1.14
C LYS A 154 5.97 10.93 1.31
N THR A 155 7.04 11.73 1.41
CA THR A 155 6.92 13.18 1.62
C THR A 155 6.36 13.90 0.39
N GLY A 156 6.86 13.57 -0.81
CA GLY A 156 6.33 14.13 -2.06
C GLY A 156 4.86 13.78 -2.29
N THR A 157 4.45 12.57 -1.92
CA THR A 157 3.05 12.12 -2.03
C THR A 157 2.13 12.94 -1.13
N ALA A 158 2.50 13.14 0.14
CA ALA A 158 1.71 13.95 1.07
C ALA A 158 1.53 15.40 0.57
N GLN A 159 2.60 16.01 0.05
CA GLN A 159 2.53 17.35 -0.55
C GLN A 159 1.59 17.39 -1.76
N GLY A 160 1.67 16.38 -2.64
CA GLY A 160 0.78 16.24 -3.79
C GLY A 160 -0.70 16.11 -3.39
N ILE A 161 -1.01 15.36 -2.31
CA ILE A 161 -2.38 15.25 -1.78
C ILE A 161 -2.89 16.62 -1.30
N ILE A 162 -2.07 17.36 -0.55
CA ILE A 162 -2.44 18.69 -0.07
C ILE A 162 -2.73 19.61 -1.26
N GLN A 163 -1.85 19.63 -2.27
CA GLN A 163 -2.02 20.49 -3.44
C GLN A 163 -3.27 20.14 -4.24
N LYS A 164 -3.54 18.85 -4.49
CA LYS A 164 -4.76 18.38 -5.16
C LYS A 164 -6.03 18.76 -4.40
N ASN A 165 -6.02 18.67 -3.07
CA ASN A 165 -7.21 18.93 -2.26
C ASN A 165 -7.41 20.42 -1.91
N ARG A 166 -6.43 21.29 -2.17
CA ARG A 166 -6.60 22.77 -2.09
C ARG A 166 -7.55 23.32 -3.15
N HIS A 167 -7.77 22.57 -4.24
CA HIS A 167 -8.62 22.98 -5.35
C HIS A 167 -9.98 22.25 -5.42
N ARG A 168 -10.27 21.34 -4.48
CA ARG A 168 -11.50 20.54 -4.49
C ARG A 168 -12.69 21.29 -3.87
N HIS A 169 -13.47 21.94 -4.72
CA HIS A 169 -14.91 22.11 -4.54
C HIS A 169 -15.63 21.02 -5.37
N GLY A 170 -16.04 19.92 -4.72
CA GLY A 170 -16.93 18.89 -5.29
C GLY A 170 -16.30 17.95 -6.34
N GLY A 171 -16.24 16.65 -6.05
CA GLY A 171 -15.95 15.62 -7.06
C GLY A 171 -15.08 14.45 -6.57
N ASN A 172 -15.74 13.30 -6.39
CA ASN A 172 -15.13 11.99 -6.19
C ASN A 172 -14.19 11.64 -7.34
N TYR A 173 -12.91 11.34 -7.06
CA TYR A 173 -12.09 10.54 -7.99
C TYR A 173 -11.01 9.72 -7.27
N PHE A 174 -11.03 8.43 -7.59
CA PHE A 174 -10.05 7.37 -7.39
C PHE A 174 -8.76 7.67 -8.18
N CYS A 175 -7.58 7.46 -7.60
CA CYS A 175 -6.33 7.37 -8.38
C CYS A 175 -6.05 5.91 -8.71
N ARG A 176 -6.28 5.51 -9.96
CA ARG A 176 -5.52 4.45 -10.64
C ARG A 176 -4.71 5.12 -11.74
N GLY A 177 -3.41 4.86 -11.76
CA GLY A 177 -2.44 5.34 -12.74
C GLY A 177 -1.08 4.77 -12.42
#